data_AF-A0A2C5XXG8-F1
#
_entry.id   AF-A0A2C5XXG8-F1
#
_cell.length_a   1.000
_cell.length_b   1.000
_cell.length_c   1.000
_cell.angle_alpha   90.00
_cell.angle_beta   90.00
_cell.angle_gamma   90.00
#
_symmetry.space_group_name_H-M   'P 1'
#
loop_
_entity.id
_entity.type
_entity.pdbx_description
1 polymer ?
#
loop_
_entity_poly.entity_id
_entity_poly.type
_entity_poly.pdbx_seq_one_letter_code
_entity_poly.pdbx_strand_id
1 'polypeptide(L)'
;MKTELTGLLLWAVLQGKERIREECFGMACVEAIVRTYPANLWINIEAQFGLGHSILEKAILGSLQVVEPERLIKFLEWTTSNALEQNQICWAMGAASDPSAYFDFLGFLTSLLILPISKDNKWPKRPCQLPVGLLVDKGFFLVDLHGQDRIGLAGYIRDKLRHRAETWTYDGWLDDIKPETSRLTGTVGELLHRTTMGYAYKCKAKVPCITEWREGHPYLPGDAVEAFKFWLHTLEIGAPLCITFSNKFRCQGWWLNGS
;
A
#
# COMPACT_ATOMS: atom_id res chain seq x y z
N MET A 1 -18.52 3.77 -26.90
CA MET A 1 -17.08 3.67 -26.59
C MET A 1 -16.78 3.26 -25.13
N LYS A 2 -17.27 3.94 -24.07
CA LYS A 2 -17.07 3.43 -22.68
C LYS A 2 -17.65 2.03 -22.48
N THR A 3 -18.81 1.73 -23.07
CA THR A 3 -19.52 0.45 -22.94
C THR A 3 -18.75 -0.75 -23.51
N GLU A 4 -17.98 -0.57 -24.58
CA GLU A 4 -17.23 -1.66 -25.24
C GLU A 4 -16.01 -2.10 -24.41
N LEU A 5 -15.34 -1.13 -23.77
CA LEU A 5 -14.15 -1.39 -22.94
C LEU A 5 -14.50 -2.02 -21.61
N THR A 6 -15.60 -1.58 -20.99
CA THR A 6 -16.15 -2.25 -19.81
C THR A 6 -16.57 -3.69 -20.14
N GLY A 7 -17.03 -3.93 -21.38
CA GLY A 7 -17.28 -5.27 -21.90
C GLY A 7 -16.03 -6.16 -21.92
N LEU A 8 -14.87 -5.62 -22.30
CA LEU A 8 -13.59 -6.37 -22.31
C LEU A 8 -13.15 -6.75 -20.89
N LEU A 9 -13.21 -5.82 -19.93
CA LEU A 9 -12.83 -6.10 -18.54
C LEU A 9 -13.81 -7.08 -17.88
N LEU A 10 -15.11 -6.90 -18.11
CA LEU A 10 -16.15 -7.81 -17.62
C LEU A 10 -15.99 -9.21 -18.22
N TRP A 11 -15.72 -9.29 -19.52
CA TRP A 11 -15.43 -10.56 -20.18
C TRP A 11 -14.20 -11.22 -19.55
N ALA A 12 -13.11 -10.49 -19.32
CA ALA A 12 -11.91 -11.04 -18.69
C ALA A 12 -12.21 -11.62 -17.29
N VAL A 13 -12.97 -10.90 -16.47
CA VAL A 13 -13.42 -11.38 -15.14
C VAL A 13 -14.21 -12.69 -15.25
N LEU A 14 -15.13 -12.79 -16.21
CA LEU A 14 -16.00 -13.97 -16.38
C LEU A 14 -15.26 -15.23 -16.87
N GLN A 15 -14.10 -15.11 -17.52
CA GLN A 15 -13.37 -16.26 -18.05
C GLN A 15 -12.50 -16.99 -17.00
N GLY A 16 -12.35 -16.44 -15.79
CA GLY A 16 -11.57 -17.05 -14.72
C GLY A 16 -10.04 -17.03 -14.95
N LYS A 17 -9.29 -17.62 -14.00
CA LYS A 17 -7.83 -17.47 -13.87
C LYS A 17 -7.02 -17.86 -15.12
N GLU A 18 -7.39 -18.96 -15.80
CA GLU A 18 -6.56 -19.52 -16.87
C GLU A 18 -6.64 -18.71 -18.16
N ARG A 19 -7.82 -18.20 -18.52
CA ARG A 19 -8.04 -17.44 -19.78
C ARG A 19 -7.68 -15.96 -19.69
N ILE A 20 -7.71 -15.36 -18.51
CA ILE A 20 -7.23 -13.97 -18.30
C ILE A 20 -5.77 -13.81 -18.75
N ARG A 21 -4.96 -14.87 -18.57
CA ARG A 21 -3.55 -14.88 -18.98
C ARG A 21 -3.32 -14.88 -20.48
N GLU A 22 -4.25 -15.38 -21.29
CA GLU A 22 -4.04 -15.45 -22.74
C GLU A 22 -4.50 -14.16 -23.44
N GLU A 23 -5.53 -13.49 -22.89
CA GLU A 23 -6.21 -12.41 -23.61
C GLU A 23 -6.09 -11.02 -22.94
N CYS A 24 -5.85 -10.92 -21.61
CA CYS A 24 -5.68 -9.63 -20.91
C CYS A 24 -4.21 -9.22 -20.72
N PHE A 25 -3.26 -9.77 -21.49
CA PHE A 25 -1.86 -9.32 -21.51
C PHE A 25 -1.51 -8.44 -22.72
N GLY A 26 -2.53 -7.94 -23.42
CA GLY A 26 -2.38 -7.04 -24.56
C GLY A 26 -2.67 -5.58 -24.26
N MET A 27 -2.35 -4.71 -25.22
CA MET A 27 -2.63 -3.27 -25.15
C MET A 27 -4.12 -2.94 -25.00
N ALA A 28 -5.02 -3.77 -25.54
CA ALA A 28 -6.46 -3.56 -25.36
C ALA A 28 -6.90 -3.58 -23.88
N CYS A 29 -6.32 -4.48 -23.07
CA CYS A 29 -6.58 -4.55 -21.63
C CYS A 29 -6.00 -3.33 -20.91
N VAL A 30 -4.79 -2.90 -21.30
CA VAL A 30 -4.16 -1.66 -20.79
C VAL A 30 -5.03 -0.44 -21.08
N GLU A 31 -5.46 -0.26 -22.33
CA GLU A 31 -6.32 0.85 -22.74
C GLU A 31 -7.66 0.85 -21.99
N ALA A 32 -8.25 -0.33 -21.78
CA ALA A 32 -9.49 -0.46 -21.01
C ALA A 32 -9.29 -0.02 -19.56
N ILE A 33 -8.22 -0.48 -18.90
CA ILE A 33 -7.85 -0.03 -17.54
C ILE A 33 -7.65 1.48 -17.51
N VAL A 34 -6.83 2.04 -18.42
CA VAL A 34 -6.53 3.48 -18.46
C VAL A 34 -7.80 4.31 -18.60
N ARG A 35 -8.73 3.88 -19.47
CA ARG A 35 -9.98 4.60 -19.74
C ARG A 35 -11.04 4.47 -18.64
N THR A 36 -10.90 3.49 -17.74
CA THR A 36 -11.78 3.38 -16.57
C THR A 36 -11.56 4.52 -15.58
N TYR A 37 -10.33 5.00 -15.44
CA TYR A 37 -10.01 6.06 -14.48
C TYR A 37 -10.19 7.48 -15.07
N PRO A 38 -10.44 8.49 -14.23
CA PRO A 38 -10.50 9.88 -14.68
C PRO A 38 -9.17 10.33 -15.29
N ALA A 39 -9.21 11.10 -16.38
CA ALA A 39 -8.01 11.63 -17.04
C ALA A 39 -7.10 12.43 -16.09
N ASN A 40 -7.70 13.13 -15.12
CA ASN A 40 -6.97 13.89 -14.10
C ASN A 40 -6.05 13.02 -13.22
N LEU A 41 -6.38 11.74 -13.00
CA LEU A 41 -5.50 10.83 -12.28
C LEU A 41 -4.17 10.66 -13.03
N TRP A 42 -4.25 10.44 -14.34
CA TRP A 42 -3.09 10.24 -15.19
C TRP A 42 -2.23 11.49 -15.34
N ILE A 43 -2.87 12.65 -15.53
CA ILE A 43 -2.20 13.95 -15.55
C ILE A 43 -1.44 14.17 -14.24
N ASN A 44 -2.06 13.84 -13.11
CA ASN A 44 -1.43 14.01 -11.79
C ASN A 44 -0.26 13.03 -11.59
N ILE A 45 -0.38 11.77 -12.04
CA ILE A 45 0.71 10.80 -12.00
C ILE A 45 1.89 11.26 -12.87
N GLU A 46 1.62 11.75 -14.09
CA GLU A 46 2.65 12.28 -14.98
C GLU A 46 3.35 13.49 -14.35
N ALA A 47 2.59 14.45 -13.83
CA ALA A 47 3.14 15.66 -13.21
C ALA A 47 3.98 15.36 -11.96
N GLN A 48 3.56 14.37 -11.15
CA GLN A 48 4.21 14.07 -9.88
C GLN A 48 5.42 13.12 -10.04
N PHE A 49 5.34 12.15 -10.95
CA PHE A 49 6.33 11.07 -11.06
C PHE A 49 7.10 11.08 -12.38
N GLY A 50 6.81 12.00 -13.29
CA GLY A 50 7.44 12.07 -14.61
C GLY A 50 7.08 10.89 -15.52
N LEU A 51 5.99 10.18 -15.21
CA LEU A 51 5.54 9.01 -15.97
C LEU A 51 4.62 9.45 -17.11
N GLY A 52 5.22 9.77 -18.25
CA GLY A 52 4.46 10.08 -19.47
C GLY A 52 3.56 8.92 -19.90
N HIS A 53 2.53 9.22 -20.69
CA HIS A 53 1.47 8.27 -21.06
C HIS A 53 1.99 6.91 -21.58
N SER A 54 2.97 6.92 -22.49
CA SER A 54 3.55 5.68 -23.05
C SER A 54 4.34 4.85 -22.03
N ILE A 55 4.96 5.49 -21.03
CA ILE A 55 5.66 4.80 -19.93
C ILE A 55 4.62 4.17 -19.01
N LEU A 56 3.52 4.88 -18.75
CA LEU A 56 2.43 4.39 -17.93
C LEU A 56 1.77 3.15 -18.53
N GLU A 57 1.45 3.17 -19.83
CA GLU A 57 0.89 2.01 -20.52
C GLU A 57 1.84 0.79 -20.46
N LYS A 58 3.14 1.00 -20.69
CA LYS A 58 4.15 -0.04 -20.55
C LYS A 58 4.27 -0.57 -19.12
N ALA A 59 4.13 0.31 -18.12
CA ALA A 59 4.19 -0.08 -16.71
C ALA A 59 2.97 -0.92 -16.31
N ILE A 60 1.76 -0.56 -16.78
CA ILE A 60 0.56 -1.38 -16.62
C ILE A 60 0.75 -2.72 -17.32
N LEU A 61 1.19 -2.71 -18.59
CA LEU A 61 1.43 -3.94 -19.36
C LEU A 61 2.40 -4.89 -18.64
N GLY A 62 3.54 -4.36 -18.17
CA GLY A 62 4.51 -5.14 -17.40
C GLY A 62 3.93 -5.67 -16.09
N SER A 63 3.05 -4.91 -15.44
CA SER A 63 2.37 -5.35 -14.22
C SER A 63 1.42 -6.51 -14.47
N LEU A 64 0.65 -6.46 -15.57
CA LEU A 64 -0.25 -7.55 -15.95
C LEU A 64 0.52 -8.87 -16.07
N GLN A 65 1.75 -8.84 -16.61
CA GLN A 65 2.57 -10.04 -16.80
C GLN A 65 3.14 -10.65 -15.51
N VAL A 66 3.31 -9.86 -14.44
CA VAL A 66 3.97 -10.31 -13.21
C VAL A 66 3.05 -10.39 -12.00
N VAL A 67 1.87 -9.78 -12.05
CA VAL A 67 0.93 -9.77 -10.94
C VAL A 67 0.29 -11.15 -10.74
N GLU A 68 0.15 -11.55 -9.49
CA GLU A 68 -0.49 -12.81 -9.13
C GLU A 68 -1.93 -12.89 -9.68
N PRO A 69 -2.36 -14.01 -10.30
CA PRO A 69 -3.66 -14.10 -10.97
C PRO A 69 -4.85 -13.73 -10.08
N GLU A 70 -4.81 -14.11 -8.80
CA GLU A 70 -5.87 -13.79 -7.84
C GLU A 70 -5.98 -12.30 -7.55
N ARG A 71 -4.83 -11.63 -7.47
CA ARG A 71 -4.77 -10.18 -7.27
C ARG A 71 -5.21 -9.45 -8.54
N LEU A 72 -4.83 -9.96 -9.71
CA LEU A 72 -5.27 -9.44 -10.99
C LEU A 72 -6.80 -9.48 -11.12
N ILE A 73 -7.41 -10.64 -10.84
CA ILE A 73 -8.87 -10.80 -10.90
C ILE A 73 -9.57 -9.77 -10.01
N LYS A 74 -9.16 -9.67 -8.74
CA LYS A 74 -9.77 -8.70 -7.81
C LYS A 74 -9.59 -7.26 -8.27
N PHE A 75 -8.45 -6.93 -8.86
CA PHE A 75 -8.21 -5.61 -9.44
C PHE A 75 -9.16 -5.34 -10.63
N LEU A 76 -9.30 -6.29 -11.54
CA LEU A 76 -10.16 -6.17 -12.72
C LEU A 76 -11.65 -6.14 -12.33
N GLU A 77 -12.08 -6.98 -11.38
CA GLU A 77 -13.42 -6.96 -10.80
C GLU A 77 -13.74 -5.58 -10.23
N TRP A 78 -12.88 -5.07 -9.35
CA TRP A 78 -13.07 -3.75 -8.76
C TRP A 78 -13.09 -2.66 -9.83
N THR A 79 -12.15 -2.67 -10.78
CA THR A 79 -12.08 -1.68 -11.86
C THR A 79 -13.35 -1.71 -12.71
N THR A 80 -13.85 -2.90 -13.05
CA THR A 80 -15.09 -3.09 -13.82
C THR A 80 -16.30 -2.58 -13.06
N SER A 81 -16.46 -2.95 -11.79
CA SER A 81 -17.56 -2.49 -10.94
C SER A 81 -17.56 -0.97 -10.81
N ASN A 82 -16.41 -0.34 -10.57
CA ASN A 82 -16.33 1.12 -10.47
C ASN A 82 -16.64 1.82 -11.80
N ALA A 83 -16.23 1.23 -12.93
CA ALA A 83 -16.58 1.74 -14.26
C ALA A 83 -18.10 1.70 -14.51
N LEU A 84 -18.76 0.61 -14.10
CA LEU A 84 -20.21 0.40 -14.27
C LEU A 84 -21.03 1.30 -13.34
N GLU A 85 -20.64 1.38 -12.07
CA GLU A 85 -21.36 2.10 -11.02
C GLU A 85 -21.07 3.61 -11.02
N GLN A 86 -20.06 4.06 -11.77
CA GLN A 86 -19.63 5.47 -11.81
C GLN A 86 -19.25 6.02 -10.43
N ASN A 87 -18.67 5.16 -9.58
CA ASN A 87 -18.25 5.55 -8.24
C ASN A 87 -17.23 6.70 -8.28
N GLN A 88 -17.32 7.60 -7.29
CA GLN A 88 -16.34 8.66 -7.14
C GLN A 88 -15.00 8.06 -6.69
N ILE A 89 -13.99 8.15 -7.55
CA ILE A 89 -12.63 7.72 -7.26
C ILE A 89 -11.83 8.93 -6.76
N CYS A 90 -11.29 8.84 -5.55
CA CYS A 90 -10.32 9.79 -5.01
C CYS A 90 -8.92 9.16 -5.02
N TRP A 91 -7.88 9.99 -5.11
CA TRP A 91 -6.51 9.55 -4.99
C TRP A 91 -5.69 10.50 -4.13
N ALA A 92 -4.70 9.98 -3.42
CA ALA A 92 -3.77 10.78 -2.64
C ALA A 92 -2.81 11.52 -3.58
N MET A 93 -2.65 12.82 -3.34
CA MET A 93 -1.66 13.66 -4.02
C MET A 93 -0.48 13.89 -3.07
N GLY A 94 0.76 13.75 -3.55
CA GLY A 94 1.98 13.98 -2.75
C GLY A 94 2.80 12.72 -2.45
N ALA A 95 3.93 12.90 -1.75
CA ALA A 95 5.03 11.93 -1.58
C ALA A 95 4.70 10.63 -0.80
N ALA A 96 3.42 10.29 -0.65
CA ALA A 96 2.98 9.11 0.11
C ALA A 96 3.25 7.77 -0.58
N SER A 97 3.48 7.77 -1.90
CA SER A 97 3.83 6.57 -2.66
C SER A 97 4.78 6.89 -3.80
N ASP A 98 5.88 6.14 -3.91
CA ASP A 98 6.76 6.12 -5.07
C ASP A 98 6.48 4.85 -5.89
N PRO A 99 6.30 4.92 -7.22
CA PRO A 99 6.14 3.73 -8.06
C PRO A 99 7.21 2.66 -7.83
N SER A 100 8.45 3.05 -7.57
CA SER A 100 9.58 2.15 -7.32
C SER A 100 9.51 1.42 -5.98
N ALA A 101 8.65 1.88 -5.06
CA ALA A 101 8.39 1.20 -3.79
C ALA A 101 7.61 -0.10 -3.97
N TYR A 102 6.94 -0.28 -5.12
CA TYR A 102 6.05 -1.41 -5.39
C TYR A 102 6.67 -2.39 -6.39
N PHE A 103 6.33 -3.67 -6.22
CA PHE A 103 6.75 -4.77 -7.10
C PHE A 103 6.21 -4.59 -8.53
N ASP A 104 5.03 -3.99 -8.66
CA ASP A 104 4.36 -3.73 -9.92
C ASP A 104 3.56 -2.43 -9.87
N PHE A 105 3.32 -1.84 -11.03
CA PHE A 105 2.64 -0.56 -11.19
C PHE A 105 1.16 -0.62 -10.80
N LEU A 106 0.48 -1.76 -10.97
CA LEU A 106 -0.89 -1.91 -10.46
C LEU A 106 -0.91 -1.80 -8.93
N GLY A 107 0.14 -2.26 -8.24
CA GLY A 107 0.26 -2.15 -6.79
C GLY A 107 0.48 -0.72 -6.34
N PHE A 108 1.30 0.01 -7.08
CA PHE A 108 1.41 1.45 -6.91
C PHE A 108 0.07 2.15 -7.15
N LEU A 109 -0.62 1.86 -8.25
CA LEU A 109 -1.91 2.45 -8.58
C LEU A 109 -2.94 2.20 -7.48
N THR A 110 -3.07 0.96 -7.01
CA THR A 110 -4.01 0.62 -5.92
C THR A 110 -3.66 1.31 -4.62
N SER A 111 -2.39 1.62 -4.39
CA SER A 111 -1.94 2.37 -3.22
C SER A 111 -2.35 3.85 -3.26
N LEU A 112 -2.52 4.43 -4.44
CA LEU A 112 -2.94 5.84 -4.58
C LEU A 112 -4.43 6.02 -4.33
N LEU A 113 -5.24 5.01 -4.63
CA LEU A 113 -6.70 5.12 -4.56
C LEU A 113 -7.17 5.16 -3.11
N ILE A 114 -7.99 6.16 -2.81
CA ILE A 114 -8.57 6.40 -1.49
C ILE A 114 -10.08 6.55 -1.58
N LEU A 115 -10.75 6.18 -0.49
CA LEU A 115 -12.13 6.55 -0.23
C LEU A 115 -12.20 8.06 0.06
N PRO A 116 -13.28 8.74 -0.33
CA PRO A 116 -13.54 10.11 0.11
C PRO A 116 -13.38 10.22 1.63
N ILE A 117 -12.56 11.18 2.08
CA ILE A 117 -12.27 11.35 3.51
C ILE A 117 -13.55 11.84 4.20
N SER A 118 -14.11 11.03 5.10
CA SER A 118 -15.13 11.47 6.04
C SER A 118 -14.47 12.17 7.24
N LYS A 119 -15.23 13.00 7.96
CA LYS A 119 -14.76 13.67 9.19
C LYS A 119 -14.21 12.69 10.25
N ASP A 120 -14.64 11.44 10.19
CA ASP A 120 -14.28 10.40 11.15
C ASP A 120 -13.00 9.65 10.79
N ASN A 121 -12.48 9.81 9.56
CA ASN A 121 -11.29 9.11 9.11
C ASN A 121 -10.02 9.90 9.49
N LYS A 122 -9.33 9.45 10.55
CA LYS A 122 -8.03 10.00 10.99
C LYS A 122 -6.88 9.76 9.99
N TRP A 123 -7.07 8.87 9.02
CA TRP A 123 -6.13 8.60 7.94
C TRP A 123 -6.88 8.11 6.69
N PRO A 124 -6.43 8.43 5.46
CA PRO A 124 -7.13 7.99 4.27
C PRO A 124 -7.09 6.46 4.10
N LYS A 125 -8.25 5.88 3.78
CA LYS A 125 -8.43 4.44 3.60
C LYS A 125 -8.63 4.09 2.12
N ARG A 126 -8.14 2.92 1.72
CA ARG A 126 -8.38 2.31 0.41
C ARG A 126 -9.75 1.63 0.38
N PRO A 127 -10.35 1.46 -0.81
CA PRO A 127 -11.53 0.60 -1.00
C PRO A 127 -11.24 -0.85 -0.55
N CYS A 128 -12.14 -1.46 0.24
CA CYS A 128 -11.91 -2.78 0.88
C CYS A 128 -11.63 -3.91 -0.11
N GLN A 129 -12.18 -3.82 -1.31
CA GLN A 129 -12.12 -4.88 -2.32
C GLN A 129 -10.82 -4.85 -3.15
N LEU A 130 -10.04 -3.77 -3.03
CA LEU A 130 -8.85 -3.57 -3.84
C LEU A 130 -7.60 -4.14 -3.14
N PRO A 131 -6.95 -5.18 -3.71
CA PRO A 131 -5.79 -5.79 -3.09
C PRO A 131 -4.64 -4.79 -2.95
N VAL A 132 -3.90 -4.90 -1.85
CA VAL A 132 -2.72 -4.04 -1.64
C VAL A 132 -1.64 -4.39 -2.65
N GLY A 133 -0.93 -3.37 -3.14
CA GLY A 133 0.31 -3.56 -3.88
C GLY A 133 1.39 -4.17 -3.00
N LEU A 134 2.15 -5.12 -3.55
CA LEU A 134 3.30 -5.66 -2.84
C LEU A 134 4.44 -4.64 -2.87
N LEU A 135 5.07 -4.36 -1.73
CA LEU A 135 6.30 -3.57 -1.68
C LEU A 135 7.51 -4.39 -2.16
N VAL A 136 8.52 -3.70 -2.69
CA VAL A 136 9.79 -4.32 -3.09
C VAL A 136 10.63 -4.66 -1.85
N ASP A 137 10.97 -5.94 -1.67
CA ASP A 137 11.74 -6.40 -0.50
C ASP A 137 13.27 -6.18 -0.62
N LYS A 138 13.73 -5.46 -1.64
CA LYS A 138 15.18 -5.37 -1.99
C LYS A 138 15.93 -4.20 -1.34
N GLY A 139 15.25 -3.37 -0.54
CA GLY A 139 15.85 -2.14 -0.03
C GLY A 139 15.34 -1.73 1.35
N PHE A 140 15.28 -0.42 1.53
CA PHE A 140 14.70 0.23 2.68
C PHE A 140 13.72 1.28 2.20
N PHE A 141 12.78 1.61 3.07
CA PHE A 141 11.85 2.68 2.89
C PHE A 141 12.20 3.77 3.88
N LEU A 142 12.50 4.96 3.37
CA LEU A 142 12.63 6.15 4.19
C LEU A 142 11.26 6.81 4.25
N VAL A 143 10.66 6.78 5.44
CA VAL A 143 9.43 7.48 5.71
C VAL A 143 9.78 8.86 6.24
N ASP A 144 9.69 9.86 5.37
CA ASP A 144 9.75 11.27 5.77
C ASP A 144 8.40 11.70 6.35
N LEU A 145 8.40 12.01 7.64
CA LEU A 145 7.21 12.37 8.41
C LEU A 145 6.90 13.87 8.35
N HIS A 146 7.74 14.69 7.72
CA HIS A 146 7.49 16.13 7.55
C HIS A 146 6.44 16.44 6.46
N GLY A 147 6.33 15.58 5.45
CA GLY A 147 5.37 15.74 4.34
C GLY A 147 4.04 14.97 4.50
N GLN A 148 3.89 14.20 5.57
CA GLN A 148 2.71 13.36 5.83
C GLN A 148 1.82 13.98 6.91
N ASP A 149 0.54 13.58 6.99
CA ASP A 149 -0.34 13.93 8.12
C ASP A 149 0.07 13.15 9.39
N ARG A 150 1.23 13.52 9.92
CA ARG A 150 1.86 12.93 11.10
C ARG A 150 0.91 12.92 12.30
N ILE A 151 0.09 13.96 12.43
CA ILE A 151 -0.88 14.11 13.52
C ILE A 151 -2.01 13.10 13.34
N GLY A 152 -2.57 12.99 12.13
CA GLY A 152 -3.58 11.99 11.79
C GLY A 152 -3.10 10.56 12.01
N LEU A 153 -1.91 10.21 11.53
CA LEU A 153 -1.33 8.88 11.70
C LEU A 153 -1.04 8.56 13.17
N ALA A 154 -0.43 9.48 13.92
CA ALA A 154 -0.21 9.30 15.36
C ALA A 154 -1.54 9.15 16.11
N GLY A 155 -2.56 9.93 15.75
CA GLY A 155 -3.92 9.82 16.29
C GLY A 155 -4.56 8.46 16.01
N TYR A 156 -4.40 7.94 14.79
CA TYR A 156 -4.85 6.59 14.41
C TYR A 156 -4.15 5.51 15.25
N ILE A 157 -2.82 5.58 15.39
CA ILE A 157 -2.06 4.59 16.16
C ILE A 157 -2.43 4.62 17.64
N ARG A 158 -2.58 5.81 18.24
CA ARG A 158 -3.03 5.94 19.64
C ARG A 158 -4.40 5.31 19.85
N ASP A 159 -5.34 5.49 18.94
CA ASP A 159 -6.67 4.86 19.05
C ASP A 159 -6.57 3.34 19.01
N LYS A 160 -5.76 2.77 18.11
CA LYS A 160 -5.61 1.30 18.02
C LYS A 160 -4.91 0.72 19.25
N LEU A 161 -3.92 1.43 19.80
CA LEU A 161 -3.28 1.06 21.06
C LEU A 161 -4.23 1.18 22.26
N ARG A 162 -5.10 2.20 22.30
CA ARG A 162 -6.14 2.34 23.34
C ARG A 162 -7.17 1.21 23.23
N HIS A 163 -7.63 0.92 22.02
CA HIS A 163 -8.59 -0.15 21.75
C HIS A 163 -8.07 -1.51 22.24
N ARG A 164 -6.76 -1.78 22.12
CA ARG A 164 -6.14 -2.97 22.72
C ARG A 164 -6.40 -3.09 24.22
N ALA A 165 -6.35 -1.98 24.95
CA ALA A 165 -6.59 -1.98 26.39
C ALA A 165 -8.06 -2.28 26.74
N GLU A 166 -8.97 -2.14 25.77
CA GLU A 166 -10.41 -2.41 25.89
C GLU A 166 -10.77 -3.84 25.45
N THR A 167 -9.98 -4.45 24.55
CA THR A 167 -10.16 -5.83 24.10
C THR A 167 -9.66 -6.86 25.11
N TRP A 168 -10.28 -8.05 25.12
CA TRP A 168 -10.02 -9.09 26.13
C TRP A 168 -8.78 -9.94 25.83
N THR A 169 -8.33 -10.03 24.57
CA THR A 169 -7.19 -10.85 24.15
C THR A 169 -6.33 -10.15 23.10
N TYR A 170 -5.04 -10.51 23.05
CA TYR A 170 -4.12 -10.03 22.01
C TYR A 170 -4.56 -10.47 20.61
N ASP A 171 -4.99 -11.72 20.46
CA ASP A 171 -5.41 -12.26 19.16
C ASP A 171 -6.70 -11.59 18.67
N GLY A 172 -7.67 -11.35 19.56
CA GLY A 172 -8.90 -10.62 19.19
C GLY A 172 -8.60 -9.20 18.74
N TRP A 173 -7.68 -8.51 19.43
CA TRP A 173 -7.21 -7.21 18.98
C TRP A 173 -6.53 -7.27 17.61
N LEU A 174 -5.66 -8.26 17.38
CA LEU A 174 -5.01 -8.46 16.08
C LEU A 174 -6.01 -8.68 14.94
N ASP A 175 -7.02 -9.51 15.16
CA ASP A 175 -8.07 -9.81 14.19
C ASP A 175 -8.86 -8.55 13.80
N ASP A 176 -9.07 -7.63 14.74
CA ASP A 176 -9.72 -6.34 14.49
C ASP A 176 -8.82 -5.35 13.74
N ILE A 177 -7.53 -5.29 14.08
CA ILE A 177 -6.62 -4.28 13.49
C ILE A 177 -6.05 -4.68 12.13
N LYS A 178 -5.94 -5.97 11.83
CA LYS A 178 -5.43 -6.48 10.55
C LYS A 178 -6.22 -5.97 9.34
N PRO A 179 -7.57 -6.08 9.28
CA PRO A 179 -8.33 -5.52 8.18
C PRO A 179 -8.27 -3.98 8.16
N GLU A 180 -8.14 -3.33 9.30
CA GLU A 180 -8.07 -1.87 9.39
C GLU A 180 -6.74 -1.30 8.87
N THR A 181 -5.61 -1.92 9.22
CA THR A 181 -4.27 -1.51 8.77
C THR A 181 -4.05 -1.82 7.31
N SER A 182 -4.53 -2.98 6.82
CA SER A 182 -4.43 -3.34 5.40
C SER A 182 -5.15 -2.34 4.49
N ARG A 183 -6.14 -1.62 5.02
CA ARG A 183 -6.89 -0.59 4.29
C ARG A 183 -6.21 0.78 4.30
N LEU A 184 -5.11 0.98 5.02
CA LEU A 184 -4.44 2.28 4.98
C LEU A 184 -3.84 2.50 3.58
N THR A 185 -3.89 3.75 3.13
CA THR A 185 -3.39 4.13 1.81
C THR A 185 -1.89 4.34 1.80
N GLY A 186 -1.33 4.32 0.59
CA GLY A 186 0.05 4.68 0.32
C GLY A 186 1.10 3.71 0.84
N THR A 187 2.36 4.07 0.64
CA THR A 187 3.52 3.28 1.09
C THR A 187 3.57 3.23 2.61
N VAL A 188 3.26 4.34 3.29
CA VAL A 188 3.21 4.40 4.76
C VAL A 188 2.19 3.41 5.33
N GLY A 189 0.98 3.34 4.75
CA GLY A 189 -0.06 2.43 5.21
C GLY A 189 0.35 0.96 5.07
N GLU A 190 0.94 0.60 3.92
CA GLU A 190 1.41 -0.76 3.68
C GLU A 190 2.62 -1.12 4.55
N LEU A 191 3.53 -0.17 4.79
CA LEU A 191 4.63 -0.36 5.73
C LEU A 191 4.13 -0.59 7.15
N LEU A 192 3.16 0.20 7.62
CA LEU A 192 2.55 0.00 8.93
C LEU A 192 1.89 -1.36 9.01
N HIS A 193 1.09 -1.75 8.00
CA HIS A 193 0.45 -3.05 7.95
C HIS A 193 1.47 -4.19 8.02
N ARG A 194 2.48 -4.20 7.14
CA ARG A 194 3.51 -5.25 7.11
C ARG A 194 4.31 -5.33 8.40
N THR A 195 4.73 -4.19 8.93
CA THR A 195 5.57 -4.12 10.13
C THR A 195 4.82 -4.40 11.43
N THR A 196 3.49 -4.41 11.42
CA THR A 196 2.68 -4.74 12.60
C THR A 196 2.06 -6.13 12.51
N MET A 197 1.82 -6.64 11.30
CA MET A 197 1.22 -7.98 11.07
C MET A 197 2.27 -9.07 10.83
N GLY A 198 3.55 -8.79 11.07
CA GLY A 198 4.62 -9.78 11.00
C GLY A 198 4.42 -10.88 12.05
N TYR A 199 4.04 -12.07 11.61
CA TYR A 199 3.76 -13.21 12.51
C TYR A 199 5.01 -13.79 13.20
N ALA A 200 6.20 -13.44 12.72
CA ALA A 200 7.45 -13.86 13.32
C ALA A 200 8.54 -12.82 13.02
N TYR A 201 8.61 -11.78 13.85
CA TYR A 201 9.66 -10.77 13.76
C TYR A 201 11.03 -11.45 13.78
N LYS A 202 11.74 -11.39 12.66
CA LYS A 202 13.08 -11.98 12.51
C LYS A 202 14.06 -10.91 12.10
N CYS A 203 15.17 -10.80 12.83
CA CYS A 203 16.24 -9.90 12.42
C CYS A 203 16.89 -10.39 11.12
N LYS A 204 16.51 -9.79 9.98
CA LYS A 204 17.20 -10.00 8.71
C LYS A 204 18.38 -9.05 8.50
N ALA A 205 18.55 -8.01 9.32
CA ALA A 205 19.63 -7.04 9.13
C ALA A 205 21.00 -7.71 9.29
N LYS A 206 22.01 -7.24 8.54
CA LYS A 206 23.41 -7.71 8.70
C LYS A 206 24.00 -7.37 10.07
N VAL A 207 23.54 -6.27 10.66
CA VAL A 207 23.90 -5.90 12.03
C VAL A 207 22.85 -6.47 12.98
N PRO A 208 23.23 -6.93 14.18
CA PRO A 208 22.28 -7.45 15.15
C PRO A 208 21.18 -6.44 15.43
N CYS A 209 19.93 -6.89 15.37
CA CYS A 209 18.82 -6.08 15.81
C CYS A 209 18.83 -6.00 17.32
N ILE A 210 18.46 -4.84 17.83
CA ILE A 210 18.35 -4.58 19.26
C ILE A 210 16.87 -4.54 19.64
N THR A 211 16.58 -4.84 20.91
CA THR A 211 15.23 -4.76 21.50
C THR A 211 14.99 -3.43 22.21
N GLU A 212 16.03 -2.61 22.38
CA GLU A 212 15.91 -1.25 22.89
C GLU A 212 15.79 -0.27 21.73
N TRP A 213 14.97 0.77 21.91
CA TRP A 213 14.82 1.84 20.94
C TRP A 213 16.08 2.73 20.94
N ARG A 214 16.90 2.61 19.89
CA ARG A 214 18.12 3.41 19.73
C ARG A 214 18.33 3.81 18.27
N GLU A 215 18.66 5.08 18.06
CA GLU A 215 18.99 5.60 16.74
C GLU A 215 20.20 4.87 16.12
N GLY A 216 20.20 4.73 14.80
CA GLY A 216 21.26 4.09 14.02
C GLY A 216 21.32 2.56 14.14
N HIS A 217 20.41 1.95 14.89
CA HIS A 217 20.35 0.49 15.09
C HIS A 217 18.99 -0.06 14.66
N PRO A 218 18.94 -1.26 14.04
CA PRO A 218 17.68 -1.87 13.68
C PRO A 218 16.98 -2.35 14.95
N TYR A 219 15.81 -1.80 15.22
CA TYR A 219 14.90 -2.29 16.22
C TYR A 219 14.12 -3.48 15.67
N LEU A 220 14.06 -4.56 16.45
CA LEU A 220 13.20 -5.71 16.21
C LEU A 220 12.09 -5.72 17.28
N PRO A 221 10.84 -5.44 16.92
CA PRO A 221 9.75 -5.48 17.88
C PRO A 221 9.48 -6.92 18.32
N GLY A 222 9.14 -7.11 19.59
CA GLY A 222 8.74 -8.40 20.13
C GLY A 222 7.34 -8.82 19.67
N ASP A 223 6.45 -7.84 19.45
CA ASP A 223 5.09 -8.06 18.98
C ASP A 223 4.55 -6.87 18.17
N ALA A 224 3.31 -6.97 17.69
CA ALA A 224 2.65 -5.91 16.92
C ALA A 224 2.50 -4.61 17.72
N VAL A 225 2.35 -4.70 19.04
CA VAL A 225 2.12 -3.55 19.94
C VAL A 225 3.39 -2.74 20.06
N GLU A 226 4.51 -3.43 20.24
CA GLU A 226 5.84 -2.85 20.22
C GLU A 226 6.14 -2.16 18.89
N ALA A 227 5.77 -2.77 17.76
CA ALA A 227 5.86 -2.12 16.45
C ALA A 227 5.03 -0.83 16.39
N PHE A 228 3.75 -0.84 16.82
CA PHE A 228 2.92 0.37 16.88
C PHE A 228 3.49 1.44 17.79
N LYS A 229 3.99 1.05 18.97
CA LYS A 229 4.62 1.98 19.92
C LYS A 229 5.85 2.64 19.31
N PHE A 230 6.66 1.89 18.57
CA PHE A 230 7.83 2.43 17.87
C PHE A 230 7.45 3.42 16.76
N TRP A 231 6.43 3.08 15.96
CA TRP A 231 5.85 4.02 15.00
C TRP A 231 5.33 5.30 15.68
N LEU A 232 4.59 5.17 16.78
CA LEU A 232 4.07 6.31 17.51
C LEU A 232 5.20 7.20 18.05
N HIS A 233 6.24 6.60 18.63
CA HIS A 233 7.40 7.33 19.14
C HIS A 233 8.07 8.15 18.04
N THR A 234 8.38 7.53 16.90
CA THR A 234 9.03 8.21 15.75
C THR A 234 8.17 9.33 15.18
N LEU A 235 6.84 9.15 15.11
CA LEU A 235 5.89 10.19 14.72
C LEU A 235 5.87 11.36 15.71
N GLU A 236 5.86 11.08 17.01
CA GLU A 236 5.79 12.10 18.06
C GLU A 236 7.05 12.99 18.08
N ILE A 237 8.22 12.39 17.98
CA ILE A 237 9.50 13.14 17.91
C ILE A 237 9.74 13.74 16.52
N GLY A 238 8.99 13.32 15.50
CA GLY A 238 9.11 13.82 14.13
C GLY A 238 10.40 13.41 13.44
N ALA A 239 10.98 12.26 13.81
CA ALA A 239 12.22 11.79 13.21
C ALA A 239 11.93 10.92 11.97
N PRO A 240 12.77 10.96 10.93
CA PRO A 240 12.65 10.06 9.79
C PRO A 240 12.72 8.59 10.24
N LEU A 241 11.84 7.76 9.69
CA LEU A 241 11.78 6.33 9.99
C LEU A 241 12.23 5.51 8.79
N CYS A 242 13.31 4.76 8.98
CA CYS A 242 13.78 3.76 8.04
C CYS A 242 13.15 2.40 8.33
N ILE A 243 12.62 1.74 7.30
CA ILE A 243 12.04 0.40 7.41
C ILE A 243 12.71 -0.50 6.41
N THR A 244 13.17 -1.67 6.83
CA THR A 244 13.72 -2.67 5.89
C THR A 244 13.16 -4.05 6.13
N PHE A 245 13.07 -4.80 5.04
CA PHE A 245 12.75 -6.22 5.01
C PHE A 245 13.95 -7.03 4.49
N SER A 246 15.12 -6.38 4.34
CA SER A 246 16.32 -6.94 3.71
C SER A 246 17.54 -6.93 4.64
N ASN A 247 18.55 -7.72 4.28
CA ASN A 247 19.83 -7.76 4.98
C ASN A 247 20.86 -6.75 4.45
N LYS A 248 20.52 -5.94 3.44
CA LYS A 248 21.51 -5.19 2.64
C LYS A 248 21.66 -3.72 3.00
N PHE A 249 20.97 -3.23 4.05
CA PHE A 249 20.88 -1.79 4.28
C PHE A 249 21.36 -1.34 5.67
N ARG A 250 21.79 -0.07 5.76
CA ARG A 250 22.07 0.66 6.99
C ARG A 250 21.45 2.05 6.90
N CYS A 251 20.64 2.40 7.90
CA CYS A 251 20.12 3.76 8.08
C CYS A 251 20.83 4.43 9.26
N GLN A 252 21.02 5.75 9.20
CA GLN A 252 21.55 6.53 10.33
C GLN A 252 20.47 6.96 11.33
N GLY A 253 19.19 6.93 10.94
CA GLY A 253 18.06 7.33 11.78
C GLY A 253 17.40 6.16 12.54
N TRP A 254 16.13 6.36 12.90
CA TRP A 254 15.30 5.33 13.53
C TRP A 254 15.02 4.22 12.54
N TRP A 255 15.27 2.97 12.95
CA TRP A 255 15.24 1.85 12.03
C TRP A 255 14.37 0.72 12.57
N LEU A 256 13.33 0.35 11.82
CA LEU A 256 12.49 -0.82 12.09
C LEU A 256 12.83 -1.96 11.14
N ASN A 257 13.05 -3.16 11.70
CA ASN A 257 13.08 -4.39 10.91
C ASN A 257 11.66 -4.96 10.81
N GLY A 258 11.09 -4.93 9.61
CA GLY A 258 9.72 -5.39 9.36
C GLY A 258 9.59 -6.86 8.98
N SER A 259 10.67 -7.62 9.08
CA SER A 259 10.78 -9.00 8.57
C SER A 259 10.15 -10.06 9.45
#